data_AF-A0A3D3PE74-F1
#
_entry.id   AF-A0A3D3PE74-F1
#
_cell.length_a   1.000
_cell.length_b   1.000
_cell.length_c   1.000
_cell.angle_alpha   90.00
_cell.angle_beta   90.00
_cell.angle_gamma   90.00
#
_symmetry.space_group_name_H-M   'P 1'
#
loop_
_entity.id
_entity.type
_entity.pdbx_description
1 polymer ?
#
loop_
_entity_poly.entity_id
_entity_poly.type
_entity_poly.pdbx_seq_one_letter_code
_entity_poly.pdbx_strand_id
1 'polypeptide(L)'
;MDLETDLRNQYNEAINNLKSWRNRYSKSEYPEKVVKNIFYGNLTMEISCGDVSNYFSGKLTPMSFEYSYKLIEESFEKIAIEKSQRLLPVILKDRAYIPIGNIKYETFLPQIRKASLGANNEIEDIEFAYVFYYLSNICVRLWCALGITGLNKIDAIAKLSGAVIETREIQSYAHIEDILGKLIVAPLLNEIYKPMNKLF
;
A
#
# COMPACT_ATOMS: atom_id res chain seq x y z
N MET A 1 -9.91 -13.86 -20.50
CA MET A 1 -10.40 -12.61 -19.90
C MET A 1 -9.21 -12.04 -19.17
N ASP A 2 -8.48 -11.16 -19.86
CA ASP A 2 -7.25 -10.55 -19.35
C ASP A 2 -7.67 -9.42 -18.41
N LEU A 3 -7.26 -9.53 -17.15
CA LEU A 3 -7.59 -8.57 -16.11
C LEU A 3 -6.38 -7.66 -15.89
N GLU A 4 -6.01 -6.86 -16.89
CA GLU A 4 -5.06 -5.77 -16.65
C GLU A 4 -5.68 -4.84 -15.60
N THR A 5 -4.99 -4.66 -14.47
CA THR A 5 -5.59 -3.98 -13.32
C THR A 5 -5.63 -2.47 -13.56
N ASP A 6 -6.80 -1.93 -13.88
CA ASP A 6 -7.01 -0.48 -13.93
C ASP A 6 -7.19 0.08 -12.50
N LEU A 7 -6.21 0.85 -12.03
CA LEU A 7 -6.21 1.49 -10.71
C LEU A 7 -6.60 2.97 -10.75
N ARG A 8 -7.10 3.51 -11.87
CA ARG A 8 -7.42 4.95 -11.99
C ARG A 8 -8.46 5.42 -10.97
N ASN A 9 -9.42 4.57 -10.61
CA ASN A 9 -10.40 4.90 -9.58
C ASN A 9 -9.74 5.01 -8.20
N GLN A 10 -8.89 4.04 -7.84
CA GLN A 10 -8.15 4.00 -6.59
C GLN A 10 -7.12 5.13 -6.50
N TYR A 11 -6.53 5.53 -7.64
CA TYR A 11 -5.70 6.73 -7.73
C TYR A 11 -6.52 7.98 -7.36
N ASN A 12 -7.71 8.14 -7.92
CA ASN A 12 -8.58 9.26 -7.60
C ASN A 12 -8.99 9.27 -6.12
N GLU A 13 -9.24 8.10 -5.52
CA GLU A 13 -9.49 7.97 -4.08
C GLU A 13 -8.28 8.44 -3.26
N ALA A 14 -7.07 8.01 -3.60
CA ALA A 14 -5.84 8.46 -2.94
C ALA A 14 -5.66 9.99 -3.03
N ILE A 15 -5.87 10.58 -4.21
CA ILE A 15 -5.81 12.03 -4.40
C ILE A 15 -6.89 12.76 -3.59
N ASN A 16 -8.10 12.20 -3.50
CA ASN A 16 -9.18 12.78 -2.70
C ASN A 16 -8.88 12.70 -1.20
N ASN A 17 -8.24 11.63 -0.72
CA ASN A 17 -7.75 11.54 0.66
C ASN A 17 -6.73 12.64 0.96
N LEU A 18 -5.74 12.84 0.08
CA LEU A 18 -4.74 13.90 0.24
C LEU A 18 -5.39 15.30 0.28
N LYS A 19 -6.33 15.60 -0.62
CA LYS A 19 -7.10 16.85 -0.62
C LYS A 19 -7.87 17.04 0.69
N SER A 20 -8.56 16.01 1.15
CA SER A 20 -9.30 16.03 2.41
C SER A 20 -8.38 16.31 3.59
N TRP A 21 -7.22 15.65 3.66
CA TRP A 21 -6.25 15.84 4.73
C TRP A 21 -5.58 17.22 4.71
N ARG A 22 -5.30 17.79 3.53
CA ARG A 22 -4.81 19.17 3.43
C ARG A 22 -5.80 20.18 3.99
N ASN A 23 -7.11 19.94 3.80
CA ASN A 23 -8.16 20.80 4.33
C ASN A 23 -8.39 20.59 5.84
N ARG A 24 -8.09 19.39 6.34
CA ARG A 24 -8.34 19.00 7.74
C ARG A 24 -7.20 19.40 8.69
N TYR A 25 -5.95 19.26 8.25
CA TYR A 25 -4.78 19.44 9.11
C TYR A 25 -4.09 20.77 8.83
N SER A 26 -3.41 21.31 9.85
CA SER A 26 -2.55 22.47 9.63
C SER A 26 -1.40 22.12 8.69
N LYS A 27 -0.87 23.11 7.97
CA LYS A 27 0.22 22.90 6.99
C LYS A 27 1.47 22.25 7.62
N SER A 28 1.75 22.54 8.89
CA SER A 28 2.89 21.98 9.62
C SER A 28 2.65 20.55 10.11
N GLU A 29 1.42 20.18 10.47
CA GLU A 29 1.08 18.81 10.92
C GLU A 29 0.84 17.85 9.76
N TYR A 30 0.37 18.38 8.62
CA TYR A 30 -0.04 17.60 7.47
C TYR A 30 0.97 16.53 7.03
N PRO A 31 2.28 16.82 6.86
CA PRO A 31 3.25 15.84 6.37
C PRO A 31 3.35 14.61 7.29
N GLU A 32 3.39 14.81 8.61
CA GLU A 32 3.45 13.70 9.57
C GLU A 32 2.17 12.85 9.52
N LYS A 33 1.01 13.47 9.34
CA LYS A 33 -0.28 12.74 9.22
C LYS A 33 -0.33 11.89 7.96
N VAL A 34 0.17 12.38 6.84
CA VAL A 34 0.25 11.60 5.59
C VAL A 34 1.16 10.39 5.79
N VAL A 35 2.37 10.60 6.31
CA VAL A 35 3.32 9.50 6.56
C VAL A 35 2.71 8.47 7.52
N LYS A 36 2.05 8.89 8.60
CA LYS A 36 1.36 7.95 9.52
C LYS A 36 0.31 7.09 8.80
N ASN A 37 -0.41 7.63 7.82
CA ASN A 37 -1.36 6.85 7.02
C ASN A 37 -0.67 5.83 6.11
N ILE A 38 0.52 6.13 5.57
CA ILE A 38 1.35 5.16 4.84
C ILE A 38 1.66 3.97 5.74
N PHE A 39 2.24 4.23 6.91
CA PHE A 39 2.60 3.16 7.85
C PHE A 39 1.39 2.43 8.41
N TYR A 40 0.24 3.08 8.55
CA TYR A 40 -1.01 2.42 8.93
C TYR A 40 -1.45 1.39 7.89
N GLY A 41 -1.43 1.76 6.60
CA GLY A 41 -1.74 0.84 5.50
C GLY A 41 -0.76 -0.33 5.45
N ASN A 42 0.54 -0.04 5.45
CA ASN A 42 1.57 -1.06 5.35
C ASN A 42 1.59 -2.00 6.56
N LEU A 43 1.37 -1.49 7.78
CA LEU A 43 1.29 -2.34 8.98
C LEU A 43 0.08 -3.27 8.91
N THR A 44 -1.05 -2.77 8.42
CA THR A 44 -2.26 -3.58 8.24
C THR A 44 -2.00 -4.70 7.23
N MET A 45 -1.28 -4.41 6.15
CA MET A 45 -0.88 -5.42 5.17
C MET A 45 0.16 -6.40 5.71
N GLU A 46 1.13 -5.95 6.49
CA GLU A 46 2.11 -6.82 7.16
C GLU A 46 1.42 -7.81 8.11
N ILE A 47 0.39 -7.36 8.83
CA ILE A 47 -0.36 -8.24 9.74
C ILE A 47 -1.32 -9.16 8.96
N SER A 48 -1.98 -8.64 7.93
CA SER A 48 -2.95 -9.40 7.13
C SER A 48 -2.27 -10.43 6.23
N CYS A 49 -1.20 -10.01 5.56
CA CYS A 49 -0.53 -10.73 4.49
C CYS A 49 0.94 -11.03 4.78
N GLY A 50 1.40 -10.89 6.03
CA GLY A 50 2.78 -11.18 6.43
C GLY A 50 3.20 -12.61 6.08
N ASP A 51 2.30 -13.57 6.26
CA ASP A 51 2.44 -14.92 5.70
C ASP A 51 1.55 -15.07 4.46
N VAL A 52 2.09 -14.62 3.34
CA VAL A 52 1.46 -14.69 2.02
C VAL A 52 1.11 -16.12 1.62
N SER A 53 1.73 -17.15 2.21
CA SER A 53 1.43 -18.54 1.87
C SER A 53 0.00 -18.94 2.20
N ASN A 54 -0.62 -18.30 3.19
CA ASN A 54 -1.97 -18.65 3.64
C ASN A 54 -3.01 -18.52 2.52
N TYR A 55 -2.88 -17.53 1.66
CA TYR A 55 -3.80 -17.29 0.54
C TYR A 55 -3.57 -18.20 -0.66
N PHE A 56 -2.44 -18.91 -0.72
CA PHE A 56 -2.03 -19.76 -1.85
C PHE A 56 -1.86 -21.23 -1.46
N SER A 57 -2.08 -21.56 -0.18
CA SER A 57 -1.85 -22.89 0.39
C SER A 57 -2.88 -23.95 -0.01
N GLY A 58 -3.97 -23.56 -0.67
CA GLY A 58 -5.12 -24.44 -0.94
C GLY A 58 -5.93 -24.84 0.29
N LYS A 59 -5.63 -24.27 1.48
CA LYS A 59 -6.42 -24.50 2.71
C LYS A 59 -7.80 -23.85 2.68
N LEU A 60 -7.94 -22.76 1.93
CA LEU A 60 -9.21 -22.09 1.70
C LEU A 60 -9.92 -22.75 0.52
N THR A 61 -11.22 -23.01 0.66
CA THR A 61 -12.04 -23.49 -0.46
C THR A 61 -12.03 -22.44 -1.57
N PRO A 62 -11.66 -22.81 -2.81
CA PRO A 62 -11.68 -21.86 -3.92
C PRO A 62 -13.06 -21.26 -4.12
N MET A 63 -13.09 -19.94 -4.33
CA MET A 63 -14.31 -19.17 -4.56
C MET A 63 -14.10 -18.18 -5.70
N SER A 64 -15.17 -17.50 -6.13
CA SER A 64 -15.05 -16.47 -7.17
C SER A 64 -14.13 -15.34 -6.71
N PHE A 65 -13.59 -14.60 -7.67
CA PHE A 65 -12.70 -13.47 -7.38
C PHE A 65 -13.42 -12.39 -6.56
N GLU A 66 -14.68 -12.10 -6.86
CA GLU A 66 -15.49 -11.10 -6.18
C GLU A 66 -15.68 -11.44 -4.69
N TYR A 67 -16.02 -12.70 -4.39
CA TYR A 67 -16.14 -13.16 -3.01
C TYR A 67 -14.80 -13.19 -2.28
N SER A 68 -13.74 -13.65 -2.97
CA SER A 68 -12.37 -13.67 -2.42
C SER A 68 -11.91 -12.26 -2.05
N TYR A 69 -12.11 -11.29 -2.95
CA TYR A 69 -11.71 -9.91 -2.74
C TYR A 69 -12.50 -9.26 -1.62
N LYS A 70 -13.82 -9.49 -1.55
CA LYS A 70 -14.65 -9.03 -0.42
C LYS A 70 -14.13 -9.56 0.92
N LEU A 71 -13.77 -10.84 0.99
CA LEU A 71 -13.23 -11.45 2.21
C LEU A 71 -11.88 -10.83 2.61
N ILE A 72 -11.01 -10.50 1.64
CA ILE A 72 -9.75 -9.80 1.89
C ILE A 72 -10.01 -8.38 2.43
N GLU A 73 -10.93 -7.63 1.83
CA GLU A 73 -11.27 -6.28 2.30
C GLU A 73 -11.84 -6.30 3.72
N GLU A 74 -12.78 -7.19 4.02
CA GLU A 74 -13.35 -7.34 5.36
C GLU A 74 -12.28 -7.72 6.40
N SER A 75 -11.35 -8.62 6.04
CA SER A 75 -10.22 -8.98 6.91
C SER A 75 -9.28 -7.79 7.14
N PHE A 76 -9.00 -7.02 6.08
CA PHE A 76 -8.15 -5.84 6.15
C PHE A 76 -8.75 -4.79 7.09
N GLU A 77 -10.04 -4.46 6.91
CA GLU A 77 -10.75 -3.49 7.75
C GLU A 77 -10.76 -3.91 9.23
N LYS A 78 -11.05 -5.19 9.48
CA LYS A 78 -11.02 -5.74 10.84
C LYS A 78 -9.65 -5.60 11.50
N ILE A 79 -8.58 -5.97 10.78
CA ILE A 79 -7.20 -5.88 11.30
C ILE A 79 -6.80 -4.42 11.52
N ALA A 80 -7.20 -3.53 10.62
CA ALA A 80 -6.93 -2.10 10.72
C ALA A 80 -7.46 -1.55 12.06
N ILE A 81 -8.72 -1.84 12.38
CA ILE A 81 -9.40 -1.36 13.59
C ILE A 81 -8.89 -2.07 14.85
N GLU A 82 -8.82 -3.41 14.85
CA GLU A 82 -8.55 -4.19 16.07
C GLU A 82 -7.07 -4.20 16.46
N LYS A 83 -6.16 -4.08 15.48
CA LYS A 83 -4.71 -4.25 15.70
C LYS A 83 -3.91 -3.02 15.29
N SER A 84 -3.98 -2.61 14.03
CA SER A 84 -3.08 -1.58 13.49
C SER A 84 -3.24 -0.24 14.20
N GLN A 85 -4.48 0.17 14.48
CA GLN A 85 -4.77 1.42 15.18
C GLN A 85 -4.10 1.51 16.56
N ARG A 86 -4.03 0.40 17.29
CA ARG A 86 -3.41 0.32 18.61
C ARG A 86 -1.89 0.19 18.54
N LEU A 87 -1.39 -0.63 17.60
CA LEU A 87 0.04 -0.97 17.53
C LEU A 87 0.88 0.13 16.90
N LEU A 88 0.35 0.84 15.91
CA LEU A 88 1.13 1.81 15.13
C LEU A 88 1.78 2.89 16.01
N PRO A 89 1.08 3.60 16.93
CA PRO A 89 1.72 4.63 17.75
C PRO A 89 2.89 4.11 18.59
N VAL A 90 2.80 2.87 19.09
CA VAL A 90 3.87 2.22 19.86
C VAL A 90 5.06 1.90 18.97
N ILE A 91 4.82 1.33 17.78
CA ILE A 91 5.89 0.98 16.84
C ILE A 91 6.62 2.23 16.35
N LEU A 92 5.90 3.28 15.97
CA LEU A 92 6.51 4.52 15.47
C LEU A 92 7.32 5.25 16.55
N LYS A 93 6.96 5.09 17.84
CA LYS A 93 7.68 5.71 18.95
C LYS A 93 8.91 4.90 19.36
N ASP A 94 8.75 3.59 19.55
CA ASP A 94 9.76 2.77 20.22
C ASP A 94 10.64 1.99 19.23
N ARG A 95 10.20 1.88 17.97
CA ARG A 95 10.78 0.98 16.95
C ARG A 95 10.76 1.60 15.55
N ALA A 96 10.96 2.92 15.44
CA ALA A 96 10.94 3.66 14.17
C ALA A 96 11.96 3.14 13.12
N TYR A 97 13.00 2.44 13.56
CA TYR A 97 14.06 1.84 12.74
C TYR A 97 13.71 0.46 12.18
N ILE A 98 12.66 -0.18 12.71
CA ILE A 98 12.20 -1.49 12.22
C ILE A 98 11.35 -1.25 10.96
N PRO A 99 11.62 -1.98 9.87
CA PRO A 99 10.84 -1.85 8.65
C PRO A 99 9.41 -2.36 8.83
N ILE A 100 8.47 -1.68 8.17
CA ILE A 100 7.10 -2.15 7.92
C ILE A 100 6.95 -2.20 6.40
N GLY A 101 6.81 -3.39 5.82
CA GLY A 101 7.08 -3.59 4.40
C GLY A 101 8.54 -3.24 4.05
N ASN A 102 8.74 -2.44 2.99
CA ASN A 102 10.07 -2.02 2.54
C ASN A 102 10.55 -0.67 3.13
N ILE A 103 9.82 -0.07 4.06
CA ILE A 103 10.12 1.28 4.58
C ILE A 103 10.25 1.33 6.09
N LYS A 104 11.00 2.34 6.57
CA LYS A 104 11.19 2.61 7.99
C LYS A 104 10.69 4.01 8.33
N TYR A 105 10.06 4.18 9.48
CA TYR A 105 9.54 5.51 9.85
C TYR A 105 10.65 6.53 10.06
N GLU A 106 11.80 6.08 10.58
CA GLU A 106 12.95 6.94 10.83
C GLU A 106 13.45 7.67 9.57
N THR A 107 13.32 7.05 8.37
CA THR A 107 13.80 7.65 7.12
C THR A 107 12.93 8.82 6.66
N PHE A 108 11.67 8.87 7.11
CA PHE A 108 10.77 9.98 6.82
C PHE A 108 10.94 11.15 7.79
N LEU A 109 11.57 10.98 8.96
CA LEU A 109 11.67 12.05 9.97
C LEU A 109 12.34 13.33 9.44
N PRO A 110 13.46 13.28 8.69
CA PRO A 110 14.06 14.48 8.12
C PRO A 110 13.15 15.16 7.08
N GLN A 111 12.46 14.37 6.25
CA GLN A 111 11.55 14.88 5.21
C GLN A 111 10.33 15.55 5.84
N ILE A 112 9.69 14.90 6.82
CA ILE A 112 8.59 15.46 7.61
C ILE A 112 9.00 16.81 8.18
N ARG A 113 10.18 16.90 8.83
CA ARG A 113 10.65 18.16 9.43
C ARG A 113 10.77 19.28 8.40
N LYS A 114 11.37 19.02 7.23
CA LYS A 114 11.53 20.03 6.17
C LYS A 114 10.17 20.42 5.56
N ALA A 115 9.32 19.45 5.28
CA ALA A 115 7.97 19.66 4.75
C ALA A 115 7.14 20.52 5.70
N SER A 116 7.18 20.24 7.01
CA SER A 116 6.50 21.02 8.05
C SER A 116 6.99 22.46 8.16
N LEU A 117 8.20 22.76 7.65
CA LEU A 117 8.80 24.10 7.59
C LEU A 117 8.62 24.79 6.22
N GLY A 118 7.87 24.18 5.31
CA GLY A 118 7.49 24.80 4.03
C GLY A 118 8.27 24.32 2.80
N ALA A 119 9.08 23.27 2.91
CA ALA A 119 9.74 22.66 1.75
C ALA A 119 8.72 21.92 0.87
N ASN A 120 8.14 22.60 -0.12
CA ASN A 120 7.09 22.04 -0.99
C ASN A 120 7.52 20.80 -1.79
N ASN A 121 8.80 20.68 -2.14
CA ASN A 121 9.32 19.47 -2.79
C ASN A 121 9.21 18.24 -1.88
N GLU A 122 9.50 18.39 -0.59
CA GLU A 122 9.39 17.30 0.39
C GLU A 122 7.92 16.94 0.66
N ILE A 123 7.00 17.91 0.51
CA ILE A 123 5.54 17.66 0.60
C ILE A 123 5.08 16.82 -0.59
N GLU A 124 5.51 17.19 -1.80
CA GLU A 124 5.23 16.45 -3.02
C GLU A 124 5.76 15.01 -2.93
N ASP A 125 7.01 14.83 -2.48
CA ASP A 125 7.61 13.49 -2.30
C ASP A 125 6.79 12.62 -1.31
N ILE A 126 6.34 13.20 -0.19
CA ILE A 126 5.49 12.50 0.79
C ILE A 126 4.11 12.15 0.21
N GLU A 127 3.51 13.04 -0.58
CA GLU A 127 2.23 12.81 -1.25
C GLU A 127 2.33 11.74 -2.32
N PHE A 128 3.40 11.79 -3.14
CA PHE A 128 3.71 10.74 -4.11
C PHE A 128 3.89 9.38 -3.40
N ALA A 129 4.69 9.34 -2.33
CA ALA A 129 4.89 8.11 -1.55
C ALA A 129 3.56 7.56 -1.02
N TYR A 130 2.66 8.42 -0.54
CA TYR A 130 1.33 7.98 -0.10
C TYR A 130 0.55 7.32 -1.22
N VAL A 131 0.47 7.94 -2.39
CA VAL A 131 -0.27 7.36 -3.54
C VAL A 131 0.37 6.04 -3.95
N PHE A 132 1.71 5.97 -4.02
CA PHE A 132 2.44 4.75 -4.37
C PHE A 132 2.12 3.59 -3.42
N TYR A 133 2.26 3.78 -2.11
CA TYR A 133 2.01 2.71 -1.14
C TYR A 133 0.52 2.36 -1.01
N TYR A 134 -0.38 3.35 -1.17
CA TYR A 134 -1.82 3.10 -1.18
C TYR A 134 -2.21 2.16 -2.34
N LEU A 135 -1.75 2.44 -3.55
CA LEU A 135 -2.00 1.62 -4.72
C LEU A 135 -1.31 0.26 -4.62
N SER A 136 -0.08 0.21 -4.13
CA SER A 136 0.66 -1.06 -3.98
C SER A 136 -0.05 -1.99 -3.00
N ASN A 137 -0.58 -1.48 -1.90
CA ASN A 137 -1.38 -2.26 -0.96
C ASN A 137 -2.67 -2.81 -1.59
N ILE A 138 -3.30 -2.05 -2.50
CA ILE A 138 -4.46 -2.53 -3.26
C ILE A 138 -4.05 -3.69 -4.18
N CYS A 139 -2.95 -3.55 -4.92
CA CYS A 139 -2.43 -4.63 -5.76
C CYS A 139 -2.18 -5.91 -4.95
N VAL A 140 -1.57 -5.80 -3.77
CA VAL A 140 -1.33 -6.97 -2.91
C VAL A 140 -2.65 -7.61 -2.46
N ARG A 141 -3.69 -6.82 -2.13
CA ARG A 141 -5.01 -7.37 -1.76
C ARG A 141 -5.68 -8.10 -2.94
N LEU A 142 -5.59 -7.55 -4.15
CA LEU A 142 -6.05 -8.22 -5.38
C LEU A 142 -5.27 -9.53 -5.61
N TRP A 143 -3.96 -9.52 -5.38
CA TRP A 143 -3.11 -10.70 -5.53
C TRP A 143 -3.47 -11.80 -4.53
N CYS A 144 -3.67 -11.45 -3.25
CA CYS A 144 -4.16 -12.38 -2.24
C CYS A 144 -5.52 -12.97 -2.61
N ALA A 145 -6.45 -12.15 -3.13
CA ALA A 145 -7.75 -12.62 -3.58
C ALA A 145 -7.63 -13.64 -4.74
N LEU A 146 -6.73 -13.41 -5.70
CA LEU A 146 -6.44 -14.37 -6.77
C LEU A 146 -5.89 -15.69 -6.24
N GLY A 147 -5.05 -15.67 -5.20
CA GLY A 147 -4.60 -16.88 -4.54
C GLY A 147 -5.75 -17.75 -4.03
N ILE A 148 -6.76 -17.13 -3.42
CA ILE A 148 -7.95 -17.83 -2.92
C ILE A 148 -8.74 -18.47 -4.07
N THR A 149 -8.75 -17.88 -5.27
CA THR A 149 -9.41 -18.49 -6.44
C THR A 149 -8.73 -19.77 -6.96
N GLY A 150 -7.56 -20.12 -6.41
CA GLY A 150 -6.78 -21.30 -6.77
C GLY A 150 -5.62 -21.02 -7.72
N LEU A 151 -5.34 -19.76 -8.07
CA LEU A 151 -4.13 -19.40 -8.82
C LEU A 151 -2.90 -19.60 -7.93
N ASN A 152 -1.78 -19.98 -8.56
CA ASN A 152 -0.49 -19.91 -7.88
C ASN A 152 0.02 -18.45 -7.81
N LYS A 153 1.05 -18.23 -7.00
CA LYS A 153 1.63 -16.89 -6.75
C LYS A 153 2.08 -16.17 -8.03
N ILE A 154 2.66 -16.89 -8.98
CA ILE A 154 3.23 -16.35 -10.22
C ILE A 154 2.12 -16.04 -11.22
N ASP A 155 1.18 -16.98 -11.39
CA ASP A 155 0.03 -16.79 -12.28
C ASP A 155 -0.83 -15.60 -11.82
N ALA A 156 -0.97 -15.41 -10.51
CA ALA A 156 -1.67 -14.24 -9.96
C ALA A 156 -0.96 -12.92 -10.29
N ILE A 157 0.39 -12.88 -10.30
CA ILE A 157 1.14 -11.68 -10.73
C ILE A 157 0.98 -11.44 -12.22
N ALA A 158 1.14 -12.49 -13.03
CA ALA A 158 0.99 -12.40 -14.48
C ALA A 158 -0.42 -11.92 -14.85
N LYS A 159 -1.43 -12.39 -14.12
CA LYS A 159 -2.81 -11.96 -14.32
C LYS A 159 -3.05 -10.49 -13.98
N LEU A 160 -2.42 -9.95 -12.92
CA LEU A 160 -2.60 -8.54 -12.55
C LEU A 160 -1.77 -7.57 -13.40
N SER A 161 -0.54 -7.96 -13.73
CA SER A 161 0.46 -7.09 -14.37
C SER A 161 0.58 -7.27 -15.87
N GLY A 162 0.06 -8.37 -16.44
CA GLY A 162 0.33 -8.78 -17.81
C GLY A 162 1.78 -9.25 -18.06
N ALA A 163 2.65 -9.21 -17.05
CA ALA A 163 4.06 -9.55 -17.17
C ALA A 163 4.34 -11.00 -16.74
N VAL A 164 5.15 -11.71 -17.52
CA VAL A 164 5.72 -12.99 -17.11
C VAL A 164 6.97 -12.71 -16.31
N ILE A 165 6.99 -13.17 -15.05
CA ILE A 165 8.14 -13.01 -14.17
C ILE A 165 8.79 -14.36 -13.88
N GLU A 166 10.12 -14.35 -13.72
CA GLU A 166 10.87 -15.47 -13.18
C GLU A 166 11.33 -15.09 -11.77
N THR A 167 10.72 -15.71 -10.75
CA THR A 167 11.13 -15.52 -9.35
C THR A 167 11.14 -16.86 -8.63
N ARG A 168 12.11 -17.04 -7.72
CA ARG A 168 12.35 -18.32 -7.05
C ARG A 168 11.32 -18.59 -5.95
N GLU A 169 10.91 -17.56 -5.20
CA GLU A 169 9.85 -17.69 -4.20
C GLU A 169 9.39 -16.32 -3.67
N ILE A 170 8.10 -16.16 -3.41
CA ILE A 170 7.52 -14.96 -2.77
C ILE A 170 7.07 -15.35 -1.36
N GLN A 171 7.76 -14.84 -0.35
CA GLN A 171 7.63 -15.30 1.04
C GLN A 171 7.06 -14.25 2.00
N SER A 172 7.02 -12.97 1.63
CA SER A 172 6.60 -11.90 2.53
C SER A 172 5.79 -10.82 1.82
N TYR A 173 5.05 -10.04 2.61
CA TYR A 173 4.37 -8.83 2.14
C TYR A 173 5.34 -7.87 1.46
N ALA A 174 6.49 -7.57 2.08
CA ALA A 174 7.50 -6.68 1.51
C ALA A 174 7.95 -7.14 0.10
N HIS A 175 8.14 -8.43 -0.12
CA HIS A 175 8.57 -8.92 -1.43
C HIS A 175 7.48 -8.74 -2.50
N ILE A 176 6.22 -9.06 -2.20
CA ILE A 176 5.13 -8.90 -3.18
C ILE A 176 4.79 -7.42 -3.43
N GLU A 177 4.86 -6.58 -2.40
CA GLU A 177 4.66 -5.13 -2.51
C GLU A 177 5.68 -4.50 -3.47
N ASP A 178 6.96 -4.88 -3.36
CA ASP A 178 8.01 -4.40 -4.27
C ASP A 178 7.77 -4.86 -5.73
N ILE A 179 7.39 -6.12 -5.94
CA ILE A 179 7.11 -6.66 -7.28
C ILE A 179 5.93 -5.92 -7.92
N LEU A 180 4.78 -5.86 -7.25
CA LEU A 180 3.57 -5.23 -7.81
C LEU A 180 3.72 -3.72 -7.91
N GLY A 181 4.42 -3.09 -6.97
CA GLY A 181 4.78 -1.69 -7.01
C GLY A 181 5.58 -1.34 -8.26
N LYS A 182 6.56 -2.16 -8.63
CA LYS A 182 7.39 -1.96 -9.84
C LYS A 182 6.66 -2.29 -11.14
N LEU A 183 5.86 -3.35 -11.16
CA LEU A 183 5.23 -3.84 -12.40
C LEU A 183 3.94 -3.11 -12.76
N ILE A 184 3.21 -2.58 -11.77
CA ILE A 184 1.89 -1.98 -11.98
C ILE A 184 1.89 -0.52 -11.57
N VAL A 185 2.24 -0.23 -10.32
CA VAL A 185 2.03 1.10 -9.73
C VAL A 185 2.99 2.14 -10.29
N ALA A 186 4.28 1.84 -10.37
CA ALA A 186 5.28 2.78 -10.89
C ALA A 186 5.03 3.18 -12.36
N PRO A 187 4.76 2.24 -13.30
CA PRO A 187 4.37 2.60 -14.66
C PRO A 187 3.12 3.49 -14.72
N LEU A 188 2.08 3.13 -13.94
CA LEU A 188 0.85 3.92 -13.89
C LEU A 188 1.12 5.34 -13.39
N LEU A 189 1.83 5.50 -12.27
CA LEU A 189 2.13 6.83 -11.72
C LEU A 189 3.03 7.64 -12.65
N ASN A 190 3.96 7.02 -13.37
CA ASN A 190 4.75 7.70 -14.38
C ASN A 190 3.88 8.25 -15.53
N GLU A 191 2.75 7.60 -15.85
CA GLU A 191 1.79 8.07 -16.84
C GLU A 191 0.84 9.17 -16.29
N ILE A 192 0.28 8.96 -15.10
CA ILE A 192 -0.90 9.73 -14.64
C ILE A 192 -0.66 10.66 -13.45
N TYR A 193 0.44 10.49 -12.71
CA TYR A 193 0.66 11.27 -11.49
C TYR A 193 0.83 12.74 -11.84
N LYS A 194 0.10 13.60 -11.12
CA LYS A 194 0.24 15.05 -11.20
C LYS A 194 0.41 15.59 -9.80
N PRO A 195 1.52 16.29 -9.51
CA PRO A 195 1.72 16.96 -8.23
C PRO A 195 0.54 17.87 -7.90
N MET A 196 0.12 17.85 -6.64
CA MET A 196 -0.87 18.81 -6.16
C MET A 196 -0.24 20.21 -6.07
N ASN A 197 -1.07 21.25 -6.08
CA ASN A 197 -0.59 22.63 -5.91
C ASN A 197 0.28 22.76 -4.64
N LYS A 198 1.26 23.67 -4.66
CA LYS A 198 2.10 23.95 -3.49
C LYS A 198 1.23 24.23 -2.25
N LEU A 199 1.60 23.61 -1.13
CA LEU A 199 0.90 23.79 0.14
C LEU A 199 1.33 25.09 0.82
N PHE A 200 2.60 25.47 0.70
CA PHE A 200 3.18 26.71 1.24
C PHE A 200 3.41 27.74 0.14
#